data_AF-A0AAW0CZ24-F1
#
_entry.id   AF-A0AAW0CZ24-F1
#
_cell.length_a   1.000
_cell.length_b   1.000
_cell.length_c   1.000
_cell.angle_alpha   90.00
_cell.angle_beta   90.00
_cell.angle_gamma   90.00
#
_symmetry.space_group_name_H-M   'P 1'
#
loop_
_entity.id
_entity.type
_entity.pdbx_description
1 polymer ?
#
loop_
_entity_poly.entity_id
_entity_poly.type
_entity_poly.pdbx_seq_one_letter_code
_entity_poly.pdbx_strand_id
1 'polypeptide(L)' 'MCAFDNNNPGTPLRTFPGQPGTAFTWFVDVPAPTSVDFLVQDANGEAAQTAAITVQPGSSDCLN' A
#
# COMPACT_ATOMS: atom_id res chain seq x y z
N MET A 1 -16.34 1.12 -22.83
CA MET A 1 -16.23 1.41 -21.38
C MET A 1 -15.16 0.47 -20.84
N CYS A 2 -13.99 1.01 -20.52
CA CYS A 2 -12.90 0.25 -19.91
C CYS A 2 -13.26 0.05 -18.44
N ALA A 3 -13.43 -1.20 -18.00
CA ALA A 3 -13.45 -1.50 -16.58
C ALA A 3 -12.04 -1.27 -16.04
N PHE A 4 -11.92 -0.59 -14.90
CA PHE A 4 -10.71 -0.67 -14.09
C PHE A 4 -10.84 -1.96 -13.28
N ASP A 5 -10.07 -2.98 -13.64
CA ASP A 5 -9.92 -4.22 -12.92
C ASP A 5 -9.17 -3.96 -11.60
N ASN A 6 -9.87 -3.35 -10.64
CA ASN A 6 -9.43 -2.98 -9.29
C ASN A 6 -9.21 -4.20 -8.36
N ASN A 7 -8.81 -5.35 -8.91
CA ASN A 7 -8.70 -6.60 -8.13
C ASN A 7 -7.56 -7.52 -8.58
N ASN A 8 -6.52 -6.96 -9.22
CA ASN A 8 -5.31 -7.72 -9.51
C ASN A 8 -4.08 -6.96 -9.00
N PRO A 9 -3.86 -6.94 -7.68
CA PRO A 9 -2.63 -6.40 -7.13
C PRO A 9 -1.48 -7.23 -7.70
N GLY A 10 -0.45 -6.57 -8.22
CA GLY A 10 0.80 -7.25 -8.58
C GLY A 10 1.40 -7.98 -7.36
N THR A 11 2.56 -8.61 -7.55
CA THR A 11 3.26 -9.29 -6.44
C THR A 11 3.37 -8.36 -5.22
N PRO A 12 2.79 -8.72 -4.06
CA PRO A 12 2.80 -7.84 -2.89
C PRO A 12 4.23 -7.57 -2.41
N LEU A 13 4.54 -6.32 -2.06
CA LEU A 13 5.80 -5.95 -1.41
C LEU A 13 5.92 -6.63 -0.04
N ARG A 14 4.78 -6.78 0.66
CA ARG A 14 4.68 -7.40 1.97
C ARG A 14 3.26 -7.87 2.23
N THR A 15 3.14 -9.07 2.80
CA THR A 15 1.87 -9.60 3.32
C THR A 15 1.90 -9.52 4.84
N PHE A 16 0.81 -9.04 5.43
CA PHE A 16 0.64 -9.00 6.88
C PHE A 16 -0.34 -10.09 7.33
N PRO A 17 -0.14 -10.66 8.54
CA PRO A 17 -1.15 -11.53 9.12
C PRO A 17 -2.45 -10.75 9.39
N GLY A 18 -3.57 -11.47 9.52
CA GLY A 18 -4.84 -10.87 9.88
C GLY A 18 -4.76 -10.06 11.18
N GLN A 19 -5.43 -8.90 11.20
CA GLN A 19 -5.43 -7.99 12.35
C GLN A 19 -6.86 -7.79 12.86
N PRO A 20 -7.08 -7.79 14.19
CA PRO A 20 -8.42 -7.62 14.77
C PRO A 20 -8.85 -6.15 14.90
N GLY A 21 -7.93 -5.20 14.63
CA GLY A 21 -8.15 -3.77 14.82
C GLY A 21 -8.69 -3.07 13.58
N THR A 22 -9.15 -1.83 13.76
CA THR A 22 -9.60 -0.94 12.69
C THR A 22 -8.51 0.01 12.19
N ALA A 23 -7.31 -0.09 12.74
CA ALA A 23 -6.16 0.73 12.38
C ALA A 23 -4.89 -0.13 12.30
N PHE A 24 -4.04 0.19 11.32
CA PHE A 24 -2.76 -0.46 11.10
C PHE A 24 -1.71 0.60 10.74
N THR A 25 -0.50 0.45 11.26
CA THR A 25 0.64 1.30 10.91
C THR A 25 1.81 0.43 10.48
N TRP A 26 2.37 0.74 9.32
CA TRP A 26 3.54 0.06 8.78
C TRP A 26 4.68 1.05 8.62
N PHE A 27 5.76 0.85 9.38
CA PHE A 27 7.01 1.58 9.20
C PHE A 27 7.89 0.80 8.21
N VAL A 28 8.29 1.45 7.13
CA VAL A 28 9.10 0.86 6.08
C VAL A 28 10.03 1.89 5.45
N ASP A 29 11.19 1.44 5.02
CA ASP A 29 12.08 2.16 4.11
C ASP A 29 12.04 1.44 2.76
N VAL A 30 11.54 2.11 1.72
CA VAL A 30 11.48 1.61 0.34
C VAL A 30 12.18 2.60 -0.58
N PRO A 31 12.92 2.14 -1.60
CA PRO A 31 13.62 3.04 -2.50
C PRO A 31 12.64 3.92 -3.27
N ALA A 32 12.97 5.20 -3.47
CA ALA A 32 12.25 6.02 -4.43
C ALA A 32 12.64 5.64 -5.87
N PRO A 33 11.74 5.74 -6.87
CA PRO A 33 10.33 6.13 -6.80
C PRO A 33 9.37 4.92 -6.72
N THR A 34 9.13 4.36 -5.52
CA THR A 34 8.19 3.24 -5.36
C THR A 34 6.75 3.72 -5.22
N SER A 35 5.84 3.11 -5.97
CA SER A 35 4.39 3.27 -5.78
C SER A 35 3.88 2.24 -4.77
N VAL A 36 3.13 2.69 -3.77
CA VAL A 36 2.59 1.87 -2.67
C VAL A 36 1.08 2.06 -2.59
N ASP A 37 0.35 0.98 -2.58
CA ASP A 37 -1.08 0.90 -2.28
C ASP A 37 -1.32 -0.23 -1.27
N PHE A 38 -2.47 -0.19 -0.60
CA PHE A 38 -2.86 -1.23 0.35
C PHE A 38 -4.09 -1.96 -0.17
N LEU A 39 -4.00 -3.29 -0.21
CA LEU A 39 -5.12 -4.19 -0.34
C LEU A 39 -5.45 -4.77 1.05
N VAL A 40 -6.70 -4.62 1.47
CA VAL A 40 -7.23 -5.20 2.71
C VAL A 40 -8.28 -6.23 2.33
N GLN A 41 -8.15 -7.45 2.83
CA GLN A 41 -9.14 -8.52 2.67
C GLN A 41 -9.78 -8.85 4.01
N ASP A 42 -11.11 -8.96 4.04
CA ASP A 42 -11.84 -9.39 5.23
C ASP A 42 -11.92 -10.93 5.35
N ALA A 43 -12.50 -11.42 6.45
CA ALA A 43 -12.63 -12.86 6.70
C ALA A 43 -13.57 -13.58 5.71
N ASN A 44 -14.41 -12.85 4.98
CA ASN A 44 -15.32 -13.39 3.98
C ASN A 44 -14.66 -13.44 2.58
N GLY A 45 -13.45 -12.91 2.45
CA GLY A 45 -12.70 -12.84 1.20
C GLY A 45 -12.93 -11.57 0.40
N GLU A 46 -13.75 -10.63 0.90
CA GLU A 46 -14.00 -9.34 0.24
C GLU A 46 -12.78 -8.44 0.39
N ALA A 47 -12.41 -7.77 -0.70
CA ALA A 47 -11.22 -6.93 -0.75
C ALA A 47 -11.56 -5.45 -1.00
N ALA A 48 -10.81 -4.57 -0.34
CA ALA A 48 -10.81 -3.13 -0.57
C ALA A 48 -9.37 -2.66 -0.81
N GLN A 49 -9.20 -1.70 -1.73
CA GLN A 49 -7.89 -1.17 -2.11
C GLN A 49 -7.83 0.35 -1.95
N THR A 50 -6.68 0.88 -1.52
CA THR A 50 -6.45 2.33 -1.45
C THR A 50 -6.00 2.88 -2.80
N ALA A 51 -6.06 4.21 -2.94
CA ALA A 51 -5.27 4.87 -3.98
C ALA A 51 -3.77 4.64 -3.73
N ALA A 52 -2.99 4.60 -4.80
CA ALA A 52 -1.55 4.51 -4.72
C ALA A 52 -0.93 5.84 -4.27
N ILE A 53 0.08 5.75 -3.41
CA ILE A 53 0.97 6.85 -3.03
C ILE A 53 2.36 6.59 -3.59
N THR A 54 3.05 7.62 -4.07
CA THR A 54 4.41 7.48 -4.58
C THR A 54 5.41 7.99 -3.56
N VAL A 55 6.32 7.12 -3.12
CA VAL A 55 7.46 7.47 -2.29
C VAL A 55 8.42 8.33 -3.12
N GLN A 56 8.57 9.57 -2.70
CA GLN A 56 9.48 10.52 -3.32
C GLN A 56 10.86 10.43 -2.68
N PRO A 57 11.93 10.77 -3.41
CA PRO A 57 13.25 10.92 -2.82
C PRO A 57 13.21 11.89 -1.65
N GLY A 58 13.97 11.61 -0.59
CA GLY A 58 14.19 12.58 0.47
C GLY A 58 14.90 13.82 -0.07
N SER A 59 14.57 15.00 0.44
CA SER A 59 15.33 16.22 0.21
C SER A 59 16.30 16.46 1.37
N SER A 60 17.55 16.81 1.04
CA SER A 60 18.54 17.26 2.03
C SER A 60 18.27 18.67 2.53
N ASP A 61 17.30 19.38 1.96
CA ASP A 61 17.02 20.80 2.22
C ASP A 61 16.47 21.10 3.62
N CYS A 62 16.12 20.05 4.39
CA CYS A 62 15.68 20.15 5.78
C CYS A 62 16.74 19.72 6.82
N LEU A 63 17.92 19.29 6.38
CA LEU A 63 19.07 19.00 7.24
C LEU A 63 19.97 20.25 7.26
N ASN A 64 19.60 21.23 8.07
CA ASN A 64 20.43 22.40 8.35
C ASN A 64 21.28 22.15 9.59
#